data_AF-A0A520PMK7-F1
#
_entry.id   AF-A0A520PMK7-F1
#
_cell.length_a   1.000
_cell.length_b   1.000
_cell.length_c   1.000
_cell.angle_alpha   90.00
_cell.angle_beta   90.00
_cell.angle_gamma   90.00
#
_symmetry.space_group_name_H-M   'P 1'
#
loop_
_entity.id
_entity.type
_entity.pdbx_description
1 polymer ?
#
loop_
_entity_poly.entity_id
_entity_poly.type
_entity_poly.pdbx_seq_one_letter_code
_entity_poly.pdbx_strand_id
1 'polypeptide(L)'
;MKKNLFVLLIISVCLFITSCASTFSKITDSKTTDLIIENSTATGSTLDKSTIEDSHIANSTILNSKILDESKVTDNSVIRNSTIENSIIKNSTIIDRTIINQTITNSKIEGPPAEGEEN
;
A
#
# COMPACT_ATOMS: atom_id res chain seq x y z
N MET A 1 33.17 -37.09 -5.50
CA MET A 1 32.91 -35.88 -6.31
C MET A 1 31.42 -35.57 -6.46
N LYS A 2 30.56 -36.54 -6.82
CA LYS A 2 29.10 -36.32 -7.03
C LYS A 2 28.34 -35.77 -5.81
N LYS A 3 28.67 -36.23 -4.59
CA LYS A 3 28.03 -35.78 -3.34
C LYS A 3 28.34 -34.32 -3.01
N ASN A 4 29.57 -33.87 -3.24
CA ASN A 4 29.98 -32.48 -3.00
C ASN A 4 29.39 -31.54 -4.06
N LEU A 5 29.25 -32.01 -5.31
CA LEU A 5 28.58 -31.26 -6.38
C LEU A 5 27.09 -31.07 -6.08
N PHE A 6 26.42 -32.08 -5.53
CA PHE A 6 25.01 -32.00 -5.14
C PHE A 6 24.77 -31.02 -3.99
N VAL A 7 25.66 -31.00 -2.99
CA VAL A 7 25.62 -30.03 -1.89
C VAL A 7 25.84 -28.60 -2.40
N LEU A 8 26.80 -28.40 -3.32
CA LEU A 8 27.04 -27.09 -3.93
C LEU A 8 25.84 -26.62 -4.78
N LEU A 9 25.18 -27.55 -5.47
CA LEU A 9 23.97 -27.29 -6.24
C LEU A 9 22.79 -26.87 -5.35
N ILE A 10 22.58 -27.55 -4.22
CA ILE A 10 21.53 -27.18 -3.24
C ILE A 10 21.80 -25.79 -2.67
N ILE A 11 23.04 -25.51 -2.24
CA ILE A 11 23.40 -24.19 -1.69
C ILE A 11 23.20 -23.08 -2.73
N SER A 12 23.62 -23.32 -3.98
CA SER A 12 23.40 -22.37 -5.07
C SER A 12 21.91 -22.14 -5.33
N VAL A 13 21.11 -23.20 -5.40
CA VAL A 13 19.65 -23.10 -5.59
C VAL A 13 18.99 -22.35 -4.41
N CYS A 14 19.40 -22.61 -3.17
CA CYS A 14 18.90 -21.87 -2.00
C CYS A 14 19.25 -20.37 -2.06
N LEU A 15 20.47 -20.02 -2.46
CA LEU A 15 20.90 -18.62 -2.65
C LEU A 15 20.12 -17.93 -3.77
N PHE A 16 19.79 -18.65 -4.85
CA PHE A 16 18.94 -18.15 -5.93
C PHE A 16 17.48 -17.94 -5.49
N ILE A 17 16.92 -18.83 -4.66
CA ILE A 17 15.53 -18.71 -4.18
C ILE A 17 15.37 -17.51 -3.23
N THR A 18 16.37 -17.25 -2.37
CA THR A 18 16.33 -16.09 -1.45
C THR A 18 16.44 -14.73 -2.16
N SER A 19 16.98 -14.68 -3.39
CA SER A 19 17.10 -13.42 -4.14
C SER A 19 15.89 -13.11 -5.03
N CYS A 20 14.91 -14.03 -5.14
CA CYS A 20 13.80 -13.92 -6.08
C CYS A 20 12.41 -13.88 -5.42
N ALA A 21 12.32 -13.92 -4.09
CA ALA A 21 11.04 -13.89 -3.38
C ALA A 21 10.58 -12.44 -3.08
N SER A 22 10.27 -11.64 -4.10
CA SER A 22 9.39 -10.48 -3.91
C SER A 22 7.98 -11.03 -3.70
N THR A 23 7.47 -10.95 -2.47
CA THR A 23 6.17 -11.53 -2.13
C THR A 23 5.07 -10.57 -2.58
N PHE A 24 4.69 -10.65 -3.85
CA PHE A 24 3.52 -9.93 -4.36
C PHE A 24 2.26 -10.52 -3.73
N SER A 25 1.48 -9.69 -3.04
CA SER A 25 0.19 -10.07 -2.47
C SER A 25 -0.96 -9.40 -3.22
N LYS A 26 -2.07 -10.12 -3.34
CA LYS A 26 -3.34 -9.58 -3.83
C LYS A 26 -4.37 -9.64 -2.74
N ILE A 27 -4.85 -8.47 -2.32
CA ILE A 27 -5.90 -8.29 -1.32
C ILE A 27 -7.18 -7.89 -2.07
N THR A 28 -8.28 -8.58 -1.83
CA THR A 28 -9.55 -8.30 -2.53
C THR A 28 -10.70 -8.42 -1.55
N ASP A 29 -11.60 -7.44 -1.57
CA ASP A 29 -12.83 -7.40 -0.76
C ASP A 29 -12.62 -7.75 0.72
N SER A 30 -11.52 -7.25 1.29
CA SER A 30 -11.04 -7.63 2.62
C SER A 30 -10.95 -6.44 3.54
N LYS A 31 -11.07 -6.70 4.85
CA LYS A 31 -10.72 -5.72 5.90
C LYS A 31 -9.47 -6.19 6.60
N THR A 32 -8.46 -5.34 6.63
CA THR A 32 -7.16 -5.63 7.24
C THR A 32 -6.76 -4.51 8.20
N THR A 33 -6.03 -4.88 9.24
CA THR A 33 -5.52 -3.96 10.25
C THR A 33 -4.05 -4.28 10.50
N ASP A 34 -3.23 -3.25 10.72
CA ASP A 34 -1.82 -3.35 11.11
C ASP A 34 -0.98 -4.20 10.11
N LEU A 35 -1.20 -3.99 8.80
CA LEU A 35 -0.48 -4.71 7.74
C LEU A 35 0.61 -3.87 7.08
N ILE A 36 1.64 -4.57 6.58
CA ILE A 36 2.59 -4.04 5.62
C ILE A 36 2.23 -4.61 4.24
N ILE A 37 2.02 -3.73 3.28
CA ILE A 37 1.62 -4.04 1.91
C ILE A 37 2.69 -3.46 0.98
N GLU A 38 3.64 -4.30 0.60
CA GLU A 38 4.77 -3.95 -0.26
C GLU A 38 4.61 -4.64 -1.61
N ASN A 39 4.91 -3.94 -2.71
CA ASN A 39 4.93 -4.52 -4.06
C ASN A 39 3.66 -5.33 -4.38
N SER A 40 2.49 -4.79 -4.04
CA SER A 40 1.25 -5.55 -3.95
C SER A 40 0.05 -4.81 -4.53
N THR A 41 -1.10 -5.49 -4.57
CA THR A 41 -2.37 -4.89 -5.00
C THR A 41 -3.47 -5.08 -3.96
N ALA A 42 -4.29 -4.05 -3.75
CA ALA A 42 -5.52 -4.16 -2.97
C ALA A 42 -6.71 -3.56 -3.73
N THR A 43 -7.84 -4.26 -3.73
CA THR A 43 -9.06 -3.83 -4.44
C THR A 43 -10.28 -4.04 -3.55
N GLY A 44 -11.23 -3.10 -3.54
CA GLY A 44 -12.48 -3.26 -2.78
C GLY A 44 -12.28 -3.40 -1.26
N SER A 45 -11.13 -2.98 -0.74
CA SER A 45 -10.68 -3.37 0.61
C SER A 45 -10.67 -2.20 1.59
N THR A 46 -10.70 -2.51 2.88
CA THR A 46 -10.46 -1.54 3.97
C THR A 46 -9.12 -1.85 4.61
N LEU A 47 -8.20 -0.88 4.57
CA LEU A 47 -6.85 -0.97 5.10
C LEU A 47 -6.71 0.03 6.25
N ASP A 48 -6.63 -0.46 7.48
CA ASP A 48 -6.51 0.38 8.68
C ASP A 48 -5.14 0.19 9.33
N LYS A 49 -4.49 1.31 9.70
CA LYS A 49 -3.16 1.32 10.32
C LYS A 49 -2.10 0.57 9.49
N SER A 50 -2.23 0.59 8.18
CA SER A 50 -1.32 -0.12 7.28
C SER A 50 -0.18 0.77 6.79
N THR A 51 0.94 0.15 6.42
CA THR A 51 1.98 0.76 5.57
C THR A 51 1.83 0.19 4.17
N ILE A 52 1.73 1.07 3.17
CA ILE A 52 1.54 0.73 1.76
C ILE A 52 2.72 1.32 0.99
N GLU A 53 3.50 0.47 0.32
CA GLU A 53 4.74 0.84 -0.37
C GLU A 53 4.80 0.15 -1.74
N ASP A 54 5.20 0.88 -2.78
CA ASP A 54 5.29 0.39 -4.17
C ASP A 54 4.04 -0.41 -4.63
N SER A 55 2.86 0.00 -4.16
CA SER A 55 1.64 -0.80 -4.27
C SER A 55 0.50 -0.06 -4.97
N HIS A 56 -0.42 -0.83 -5.55
CA HIS A 56 -1.60 -0.28 -6.24
C HIS A 56 -2.89 -0.61 -5.49
N ILE A 57 -3.60 0.43 -5.08
CA ILE A 57 -4.82 0.35 -4.29
C ILE A 57 -5.97 0.99 -5.08
N ALA A 58 -7.04 0.25 -5.32
CA ALA A 58 -8.18 0.75 -6.10
C ALA A 58 -9.51 0.46 -5.40
N ASN A 59 -10.47 1.39 -5.53
CA ASN A 59 -11.80 1.28 -4.95
C ASN A 59 -11.79 0.82 -3.48
N SER A 60 -10.91 1.42 -2.67
CA SER A 60 -10.62 0.96 -1.31
C SER A 60 -10.66 2.12 -0.32
N THR A 61 -10.84 1.78 0.97
CA THR A 61 -10.77 2.73 2.07
C THR A 61 -9.47 2.54 2.83
N ILE A 62 -8.69 3.61 3.00
CA ILE A 62 -7.41 3.62 3.69
C ILE A 62 -7.53 4.56 4.90
N LEU A 63 -7.29 4.04 6.10
CA LEU A 63 -7.48 4.74 7.37
C LEU A 63 -6.20 4.69 8.20
N ASN A 64 -5.83 5.82 8.82
CA ASN A 64 -4.73 5.88 9.79
C ASN A 64 -3.40 5.28 9.28
N SER A 65 -3.14 5.37 7.98
CA SER A 65 -2.13 4.59 7.28
C SER A 65 -1.03 5.46 6.70
N LYS A 66 0.03 4.82 6.20
CA LYS A 66 1.09 5.45 5.41
C LYS A 66 1.06 4.91 3.99
N ILE A 67 1.11 5.81 3.01
CA ILE A 67 1.16 5.50 1.58
C ILE A 67 2.45 6.11 1.06
N LEU A 68 3.41 5.26 0.69
CA LEU A 68 4.81 5.62 0.44
C LEU A 68 5.25 5.10 -0.93
N ASP A 69 6.36 5.65 -1.42
CA ASP A 69 7.20 5.16 -2.51
C ASP A 69 6.42 4.63 -3.72
N GLU A 70 6.16 5.54 -4.68
CA GLU A 70 5.50 5.29 -5.96
C GLU A 70 4.13 4.60 -5.90
N SER A 71 3.54 4.47 -4.70
CA SER A 71 2.25 3.87 -4.51
C SER A 71 1.16 4.63 -5.25
N LYS A 72 0.16 3.88 -5.72
CA LYS A 72 -0.93 4.41 -6.54
C LYS A 72 -2.25 4.13 -5.86
N VAL A 73 -3.05 5.18 -5.64
CA VAL A 73 -4.41 5.04 -5.12
C VAL A 73 -5.42 5.60 -6.12
N THR A 74 -6.34 4.75 -6.59
CA THR A 74 -7.25 5.06 -7.70
C THR A 74 -8.70 4.67 -7.44
N ASP A 75 -9.57 4.97 -8.42
CA ASP A 75 -10.91 4.41 -8.57
C ASP A 75 -11.85 4.62 -7.38
N ASN A 76 -12.11 5.89 -7.03
CA ASN A 76 -13.01 6.30 -5.96
C ASN A 76 -12.58 5.82 -4.57
N SER A 77 -11.28 5.61 -4.38
CA SER A 77 -10.75 5.29 -3.06
C SER A 77 -10.90 6.46 -2.08
N VAL A 78 -10.94 6.15 -0.80
CA VAL A 78 -11.04 7.11 0.30
C VAL A 78 -9.82 6.97 1.19
N ILE A 79 -9.14 8.07 1.46
CA ILE A 79 -7.97 8.14 2.34
C ILE A 79 -8.31 9.07 3.50
N ARG A 80 -8.19 8.59 4.74
CA ARG A 80 -8.42 9.41 5.95
C ARG A 80 -7.30 9.25 6.97
N ASN A 81 -6.98 10.31 7.70
CA ASN A 81 -6.04 10.30 8.82
C ASN A 81 -4.67 9.72 8.45
N SER A 82 -4.23 9.91 7.20
CA SER A 82 -3.10 9.17 6.63
C SER A 82 -2.00 10.09 6.13
N THR A 83 -0.77 9.57 6.10
CA THR A 83 0.38 10.22 5.47
C THR A 83 0.57 9.68 4.05
N ILE A 84 0.76 10.58 3.10
CA ILE A 84 1.03 10.26 1.70
C ILE A 84 2.38 10.87 1.32
N GLU A 85 3.34 10.03 0.94
CA GLU A 85 4.70 10.41 0.51
C GLU A 85 5.07 9.75 -0.85
N ASN A 86 5.71 10.52 -1.75
CA ASN A 86 6.17 10.10 -3.09
C ASN A 86 5.19 9.23 -3.92
N SER A 87 3.90 9.54 -3.91
CA SER A 87 2.83 8.67 -4.45
C SER A 87 1.95 9.37 -5.51
N ILE A 88 1.07 8.60 -6.14
CA ILE A 88 0.11 9.08 -7.14
C ILE A 88 -1.31 8.76 -6.67
N ILE A 89 -2.13 9.80 -6.52
CA ILE A 89 -3.54 9.66 -6.14
C ILE A 89 -4.44 10.17 -7.27
N LYS A 90 -5.41 9.35 -7.69
CA LYS A 90 -6.33 9.69 -8.78
C LYS A 90 -7.77 9.35 -8.42
N ASN A 91 -8.72 10.19 -8.84
CA ASN A 91 -10.15 9.92 -8.70
C ASN A 91 -10.53 9.50 -7.25
N SER A 92 -9.98 10.14 -6.22
CA SER A 92 -10.11 9.69 -4.83
C SER A 92 -10.58 10.83 -3.92
N THR A 93 -11.02 10.49 -2.71
CA THR A 93 -11.32 11.46 -1.64
C THR A 93 -10.25 11.37 -0.57
N ILE A 94 -9.67 12.51 -0.17
CA ILE A 94 -8.58 12.57 0.79
C ILE A 94 -8.96 13.54 1.92
N ILE A 95 -8.97 13.06 3.15
CA ILE A 95 -9.44 13.78 4.34
C ILE A 95 -8.36 13.66 5.42
N ASP A 96 -8.12 14.72 6.20
CA ASP A 96 -7.24 14.68 7.38
C ASP A 96 -5.89 14.02 7.14
N ARG A 97 -5.01 14.69 6.41
CA ARG A 97 -3.84 14.04 5.83
C ARG A 97 -2.59 14.89 5.91
N THR A 98 -1.46 14.21 5.82
CA THR A 98 -0.16 14.80 5.51
C THR A 98 0.22 14.41 4.08
N ILE A 99 0.58 15.37 3.22
CA ILE A 99 0.88 15.16 1.79
C ILE A 99 2.26 15.77 1.49
N ILE A 100 3.19 14.95 1.01
CA ILE A 100 4.57 15.38 0.69
C ILE A 100 4.97 14.80 -0.67
N ASN A 101 5.43 15.62 -1.62
CA ASN A 101 5.93 15.18 -2.94
C ASN A 101 4.95 14.26 -3.72
N GLN A 102 3.73 14.74 -3.97
CA GLN A 102 2.64 13.95 -4.55
C GLN A 102 2.22 14.40 -5.93
N THR A 103 1.67 13.47 -6.72
CA THR A 103 0.80 13.80 -7.84
C THR A 103 -0.65 13.45 -7.50
N ILE A 104 -1.52 14.45 -7.41
CA ILE A 104 -2.94 14.25 -7.12
C ILE A 104 -3.77 14.80 -8.28
N THR A 105 -4.63 13.96 -8.87
CA THR A 105 -5.48 14.34 -10.02
C THR A 105 -6.93 13.91 -9.81
N ASN A 106 -7.88 14.72 -10.28
CA ASN A 106 -9.33 14.43 -10.21
C ASN A 106 -9.82 13.98 -8.82
N SER A 107 -9.20 14.48 -7.75
CA SER A 107 -9.47 14.02 -6.39
C SER A 107 -10.03 15.15 -5.54
N LYS A 108 -10.95 14.81 -4.63
CA LYS A 108 -11.48 15.75 -3.64
C LYS A 108 -10.58 15.74 -2.42
N ILE A 109 -10.26 16.93 -1.92
CA ILE A 109 -9.37 17.09 -0.78
C ILE A 109 -10.07 17.93 0.29
N GLU A 110 -10.27 17.37 1.48
CA GLU A 110 -11.02 17.99 2.58
C GLU A 110 -10.15 18.10 3.84
N GLY A 111 -10.31 19.20 4.58
CA GLY A 111 -9.70 19.37 5.90
C GLY A 111 -10.44 18.57 6.99
N PRO A 112 -10.02 18.69 8.25
CA PRO A 112 -10.74 18.11 9.36
C PRO A 112 -12.17 18.59 9.43
N PRO A 113 -13.11 17.72 9.86
CA PRO A 113 -14.43 18.20 10.22
C PRO A 113 -14.27 19.36 11.20
N ALA A 114 -15.03 20.44 10.97
CA ALA A 114 -15.03 21.57 11.88
C ALA A 114 -15.35 21.05 13.28
N GLU A 115 -14.46 21.29 14.25
CA GLU A 115 -14.73 21.00 15.64
C GLU A 115 -15.92 21.87 16.09
N GLY A 116 -17.14 21.31 16.11
CA GLY A 116 -18.32 22.06 16.54
C GLY A 116 -19.69 21.70 15.98
N GLU A 117 -19.88 20.61 15.23
CA GLU A 117 -21.23 20.13 14.85
C GLU A 117 -21.52 18.75 15.45
N GLU A 118 -21.39 18.63 16.78
CA GLU A 118 -22.24 17.71 17.52
C GLU A 118 -23.59 18.40 17.74
N ASN A 119 -24.62 17.96 17.04
CA ASN A 119 -26.02 18.18 17.44
C ASN A 119 -26.52 16.93 18.16
#